data_AF-A0A7C7SHC4-F1
#
_entry.id   AF-A0A7C7SHC4-F1
#
_cell.length_a   1.000
_cell.length_b   1.000
_cell.length_c   1.000
_cell.angle_alpha   90.00
_cell.angle_beta   90.00
_cell.angle_gamma   90.00
#
_symmetry.space_group_name_H-M   'P 1'
#
loop_
_entity.id
_entity.type
_entity.pdbx_description
1 polymer ?
#
loop_
_entity_poly.entity_id
_entity_poly.type
_entity_poly.pdbx_seq_one_letter_code
_entity_poly.pdbx_strand_id
1 'polypeptide(L)'
;MAPSPTTAQSNYDLPIREHVFDNGLRLLVLERPGDARVAAKIFTDMGAIHEVPGLLGAAHFQEHIMFKGSATLGTTNWEAERPIRERMWEVEAALIEEKNRSRNAIRQRGVMDDYRRAASTPRMDELVAELQQLERQAAVYRESATMQKWYQAFGGVGLTATTEQEYMKFDINLPVERVDLFLRV
;
A
#
# COMPACT_ATOMS: atom_id res chain seq x y z
N MET A 1 14.06 -5.41 32.13
CA MET A 1 12.91 -6.30 32.40
C MET A 1 11.95 -6.13 31.24
N ALA A 2 11.77 -7.16 30.41
CA ALA A 2 10.67 -7.15 29.44
C ALA A 2 9.35 -7.16 30.22
N PRO A 3 8.34 -6.37 29.83
CA PRO A 3 7.04 -6.43 30.48
C PRO A 3 6.46 -7.83 30.31
N SER A 4 6.08 -8.45 31.42
CA SER A 4 5.33 -9.71 31.41
C SER A 4 4.03 -9.52 30.62
N PRO A 5 3.60 -10.48 29.80
CA PRO A 5 2.34 -10.36 29.09
C PRO A 5 1.21 -10.31 30.12
N THR A 6 0.57 -9.15 30.24
CA THR A 6 -0.64 -8.98 31.02
C THR A 6 -1.73 -9.78 30.32
N THR A 7 -2.08 -10.94 30.87
CA THR A 7 -3.27 -11.69 30.47
C THR A 7 -4.49 -10.88 30.90
N ALA A 8 -5.00 -10.02 30.02
CA ALA A 8 -6.26 -9.34 30.24
C ALA A 8 -7.35 -10.42 30.35
N GLN A 9 -7.93 -10.58 31.54
CA GLN A 9 -9.10 -11.43 31.72
C GLN A 9 -10.29 -10.78 30.98
N SER A 10 -10.61 -11.37 29.83
CA SER A 10 -11.82 -11.07 29.08
C SER A 10 -13.06 -11.46 29.90
N ASN A 11 -13.99 -10.55 30.12
CA ASN A 11 -15.34 -10.84 30.67
C ASN A 11 -16.22 -11.68 29.72
N TYR A 12 -15.70 -12.05 28.55
CA TYR A 12 -16.38 -12.88 27.57
C TYR A 12 -15.70 -14.24 27.52
N ASP A 13 -16.44 -15.30 27.87
CA ASP A 13 -16.05 -16.69 27.64
C ASP A 13 -16.29 -17.05 26.17
N LEU A 14 -15.43 -16.52 25.30
CA LEU A 14 -15.44 -16.83 23.88
C LEU A 14 -14.40 -17.92 23.60
N PRO A 15 -14.74 -18.99 22.86
CA PRO A 15 -13.81 -20.07 22.54
C PRO A 15 -12.84 -19.65 21.41
N ILE A 16 -12.05 -18.60 21.64
CA ILE A 16 -11.05 -18.10 20.69
C ILE A 16 -9.85 -19.04 20.70
N ARG A 17 -9.51 -19.57 19.52
CA ARG A 17 -8.27 -20.31 19.31
C ARG A 17 -7.18 -19.35 18.84
N GLU A 18 -6.06 -19.34 19.54
CA GLU A 18 -4.89 -18.53 19.20
C GLU A 18 -3.76 -19.42 18.64
N HIS A 19 -3.12 -18.97 17.57
CA HIS A 19 -1.89 -19.53 17.05
C HIS A 19 -0.90 -18.41 16.76
N VAL A 20 0.34 -18.59 17.22
CA VAL A 20 1.44 -17.65 16.97
C VAL A 20 2.46 -18.34 16.08
N PHE A 21 2.70 -17.77 14.90
CA PHE A 21 3.70 -18.26 13.95
C PHE A 21 5.12 -17.82 14.36
N ASP A 22 6.14 -18.50 13.84
CA ASP A 22 7.56 -18.20 14.13
C ASP A 22 7.97 -16.76 13.75
N ASN A 23 7.29 -16.16 12.78
CA ASN A 23 7.52 -14.77 12.37
C ASN A 23 6.81 -13.73 13.25
N GLY A 24 6.12 -14.16 14.32
CA GLY A 24 5.37 -13.30 15.23
C GLY A 24 3.94 -12.96 14.81
N LEU A 25 3.48 -13.44 13.64
CA LEU A 25 2.08 -13.28 13.24
C LEU A 25 1.17 -14.02 14.22
N ARG A 26 0.13 -13.35 14.70
CA ARG A 26 -0.87 -13.91 15.62
C ARG A 26 -2.18 -14.13 14.87
N LEU A 27 -2.63 -15.37 14.81
CA LEU A 27 -3.91 -15.78 14.24
C LEU A 27 -4.90 -16.04 15.38
N LEU A 28 -6.02 -15.34 15.35
CA LEU A 28 -7.13 -15.51 16.28
C LEU A 28 -8.34 -16.03 15.50
N VAL A 29 -8.88 -17.17 15.92
CA VAL A 29 -10.02 -17.82 15.26
C VAL A 29 -11.14 -18.01 16.25
N LEU A 30 -12.32 -17.47 15.94
CA LEU A 30 -13.57 -17.76 16.64
C LEU A 30 -14.44 -18.59 15.71
N GLU A 31 -14.50 -19.91 15.94
CA GLU A 31 -15.33 -20.81 15.14
C GLU A 31 -16.81 -20.66 15.52
N ARG A 32 -17.67 -20.53 14.50
CA ARG A 32 -19.13 -20.49 14.65
C ARG A 32 -19.78 -21.52 13.74
N PRO A 33 -19.95 -22.77 14.22
CA PRO A 33 -20.59 -23.82 13.43
C PRO A 33 -21.99 -23.39 12.98
N GLY A 34 -22.27 -23.50 11.68
CA GLY A 34 -23.54 -23.10 11.07
C GLY A 34 -23.51 -21.75 10.34
N ASP A 35 -22.52 -20.90 10.59
CA ASP A 35 -22.30 -19.69 9.80
C ASP A 35 -21.66 -20.05 8.45
N ALA A 36 -22.35 -19.75 7.34
CA ALA A 36 -21.84 -19.98 5.99
C ALA A 36 -20.81 -18.93 5.52
N ARG A 37 -20.47 -17.97 6.40
CA ARG A 37 -19.58 -16.86 6.08
C ARG A 37 -18.55 -16.66 7.19
N VAL A 38 -17.39 -16.19 6.78
CA VAL A 38 -16.29 -15.82 7.66
C VAL A 38 -15.98 -14.34 7.48
N ALA A 39 -15.89 -13.63 8.60
CA ALA A 39 -15.36 -12.27 8.64
C ALA A 39 -13.85 -12.35 8.87
N ALA A 40 -13.07 -12.06 7.83
CA ALA A 40 -11.62 -12.07 7.88
C ALA A 40 -11.10 -10.65 8.06
N LYS A 41 -10.14 -10.46 8.97
CA LYS A 41 -9.52 -9.18 9.29
C LYS A 41 -8.03 -9.39 9.53
N ILE A 42 -7.20 -8.50 9.00
CA ILE A 42 -5.77 -8.43 9.31
C ILE A 42 -5.47 -7.04 9.82
N PHE A 43 -4.73 -6.99 10.93
CA PHE A 43 -4.31 -5.76 11.57
C PHE A 43 -2.79 -5.67 11.51
N THR A 44 -2.29 -4.48 11.25
CA THR A 44 -0.89 -4.14 11.42
C THR A 44 -0.74 -3.16 12.57
N ASP A 45 0.28 -3.36 13.40
CA ASP A 45 0.66 -2.46 14.49
C ASP A 45 1.41 -1.23 13.92
N MET A 46 0.74 -0.53 13.01
CA MET A 46 1.25 0.63 12.29
C MET A 46 0.07 1.49 11.86
N GLY A 47 0.19 2.80 12.07
CA GLY A 47 -0.83 3.81 11.77
C GLY A 47 -0.21 5.20 11.73
N ALA A 48 -1.04 6.24 11.71
CA ALA A 48 -0.61 7.63 11.53
C ALA A 48 0.37 8.14 12.60
N ILE A 49 0.39 7.57 13.80
CA ILE A 49 1.32 7.95 14.88
C ILE A 49 2.79 7.68 14.52
N HIS A 50 3.03 6.78 13.57
CA HIS A 50 4.36 6.41 13.10
C HIS A 50 4.87 7.32 11.96
N GLU A 51 4.08 8.30 11.53
CA GLU A 51 4.48 9.24 10.48
C GLU A 51 5.49 10.26 11.00
N VAL A 52 6.47 10.61 10.15
CA VAL A 52 7.49 11.62 10.46
C VAL A 52 7.20 12.92 9.73
N PRO A 53 7.68 14.08 10.25
CA PRO A 53 7.53 15.35 9.56
C PRO A 53 7.99 15.27 8.09
N GLY A 54 7.15 15.73 7.18
CA GLY A 54 7.38 15.64 5.73
C GLY A 54 6.75 14.41 5.05
N LEU A 55 6.25 13.43 5.82
CA LEU A 55 5.54 12.24 5.34
C LEU A 55 4.12 12.13 5.93
N LEU A 56 3.52 13.25 6.34
CA LEU A 56 2.16 13.25 6.90
C LEU A 56 1.14 12.74 5.87
N GLY A 57 0.26 11.84 6.28
CA GLY A 57 -0.70 11.15 5.44
C GLY A 57 -0.15 9.93 4.69
N ALA A 58 1.13 9.58 4.88
CA ALA A 58 1.74 8.43 4.21
C ALA A 58 1.11 7.09 4.62
N ALA A 59 0.69 6.92 5.87
CA ALA A 59 0.05 5.67 6.32
C ALA A 59 -1.28 5.45 5.60
N HIS A 60 -2.14 6.49 5.58
CA HIS A 60 -3.40 6.43 4.85
C HIS A 60 -3.17 6.31 3.33
N PHE A 61 -2.17 7.00 2.78
CA PHE A 61 -1.83 6.84 1.37
C PHE A 61 -1.39 5.40 1.04
N GLN A 62 -0.57 4.79 1.89
CA GLN A 62 -0.12 3.40 1.74
C GLN A 62 -1.31 2.44 1.71
N GLU A 63 -2.31 2.63 2.58
CA GLU A 63 -3.55 1.85 2.58
C GLU A 63 -4.21 1.84 1.18
N HIS A 64 -4.37 3.01 0.55
CA HIS A 64 -4.94 3.11 -0.80
C HIS A 64 -4.10 2.39 -1.86
N ILE A 65 -2.77 2.45 -1.75
CA ILE A 65 -1.86 1.82 -2.70
C ILE A 65 -1.88 0.29 -2.58
N MET A 66 -2.07 -0.27 -1.39
CA MET A 66 -2.14 -1.73 -1.22
C MET A 66 -3.34 -2.37 -1.94
N PHE A 67 -4.38 -1.61 -2.27
CA PHE A 67 -5.49 -2.08 -3.13
C PHE A 67 -5.21 -2.02 -4.64
N LYS A 68 -4.12 -1.36 -5.08
CA LYS A 68 -3.86 -1.13 -6.51
C LYS A 68 -3.22 -2.31 -7.23
N GLY A 69 -2.81 -3.34 -6.50
CA GLY A 69 -2.27 -4.57 -7.06
C GLY A 69 -0.90 -4.94 -6.48
N SER A 70 -0.35 -6.02 -7.00
CA SER A 70 0.93 -6.61 -6.68
C SER A 70 1.58 -7.13 -7.97
N ALA A 71 2.73 -7.79 -7.87
CA ALA A 71 3.32 -8.49 -9.02
C ALA A 71 2.43 -9.64 -9.57
N THR A 72 1.43 -10.08 -8.80
CA THR A 72 0.54 -11.20 -9.15
C THR A 72 -0.91 -10.76 -9.41
N LEU A 73 -1.28 -9.51 -9.12
CA LEU A 73 -2.62 -8.96 -9.30
C LEU A 73 -2.55 -7.51 -9.81
N GLY A 74 -3.38 -7.16 -10.79
CA GLY A 74 -3.39 -5.79 -11.35
C GLY A 74 -2.49 -5.59 -12.57
N THR A 75 -1.89 -6.67 -13.07
CA THR A 75 -1.11 -6.71 -14.30
C THR A 75 -1.43 -7.96 -15.12
N THR A 76 -1.52 -7.83 -16.44
CA THR A 76 -1.71 -8.96 -17.37
C THR A 76 -0.40 -9.71 -17.64
N ASN A 77 0.76 -9.06 -17.50
CA ASN A 77 2.07 -9.66 -17.71
C ASN A 77 3.14 -8.89 -16.93
N TRP A 78 3.42 -9.36 -15.70
CA TRP A 78 4.44 -8.75 -14.85
C TRP A 78 5.85 -8.80 -15.44
N GLU A 79 6.22 -9.90 -16.11
CA GLU A 79 7.57 -10.06 -16.67
C GLU A 79 7.86 -9.02 -17.76
N ALA A 80 6.85 -8.69 -18.57
CA ALA A 80 6.96 -7.65 -19.59
C ALA A 80 6.83 -6.23 -19.02
N GLU A 81 6.00 -6.03 -17.99
CA GLU A 81 5.79 -4.72 -17.37
C GLU A 81 6.95 -4.28 -16.47
N ARG A 82 7.57 -5.22 -15.74
CA ARG A 82 8.64 -4.94 -14.76
C ARG A 82 9.76 -4.06 -15.31
N PRO A 83 10.41 -4.35 -16.46
CA PRO A 83 11.50 -3.51 -16.96
C PRO A 83 11.04 -2.08 -17.29
N ILE A 84 9.79 -1.87 -17.69
CA ILE A 84 9.23 -0.54 -17.94
C ILE A 84 9.11 0.22 -16.62
N ARG A 85 8.62 -0.44 -15.57
CA ARG A 85 8.52 0.17 -14.22
C ARG A 85 9.87 0.47 -13.59
N GLU A 86 10.84 -0.42 -13.75
CA GLU A 86 12.22 -0.19 -13.30
C GLU A 86 12.79 1.04 -13.99
N ARG A 87 12.57 1.18 -15.31
CA ARG A 87 12.97 2.39 -16.04
C ARG A 87 12.24 3.64 -15.57
N MET A 88 10.94 3.56 -15.27
CA MET A 88 10.19 4.69 -14.71
C MET A 88 10.81 5.17 -13.39
N TRP A 89 11.18 4.26 -12.49
CA TRP A 89 11.84 4.63 -11.22
C TRP A 89 13.17 5.34 -11.43
N GLU A 90 13.98 4.90 -12.39
CA GLU A 90 15.24 5.59 -12.73
C GLU A 90 15.00 7.02 -13.24
N VAL A 91 14.01 7.18 -14.14
CA VAL A 91 13.65 8.48 -14.73
C VAL A 91 13.06 9.41 -13.67
N GLU A 92 12.19 8.91 -12.79
CA GLU A 92 11.64 9.66 -11.65
C GLU A 92 12.74 10.12 -10.70
N ALA A 93 13.69 9.25 -10.36
CA ALA A 93 14.84 9.60 -9.53
C ALA A 93 15.70 10.69 -10.18
N ALA A 94 15.96 10.59 -11.49
CA ALA A 94 16.68 11.61 -12.24
C ALA A 94 15.92 12.95 -12.29
N LEU A 95 14.59 12.92 -12.40
CA LEU A 95 13.74 14.11 -12.38
C LEU A 95 13.72 14.78 -11.01
N ILE A 96 13.67 14.00 -9.94
CA ILE A 96 13.78 14.50 -8.56
C ILE A 96 15.14 15.19 -8.36
N GLU A 97 16.23 14.56 -8.81
CA GLU A 97 17.56 15.13 -8.69
C GLU A 97 17.72 16.42 -9.50
N GLU A 98 17.17 16.47 -10.71
CA GLU A 98 17.17 17.70 -11.52
C GLU A 98 16.37 18.82 -10.85
N LYS A 99 15.19 18.51 -10.27
CA LYS A 99 14.42 19.45 -9.46
C LYS A 99 15.20 19.93 -8.24
N ASN A 100 15.96 19.05 -7.58
CA ASN A 100 16.81 19.41 -6.44
C ASN A 100 17.95 20.36 -6.84
N ARG A 101 18.67 20.05 -7.93
CA ARG A 101 19.74 20.89 -8.46
C ARG A 101 19.23 22.29 -8.81
N SER A 102 18.11 22.36 -9.53
CA SER A 102 17.47 23.62 -9.90
C SER A 102 17.08 24.45 -8.67
N ARG A 103 16.55 23.82 -7.61
CA ARG A 103 16.24 24.49 -6.34
C ARG A 103 17.49 24.98 -5.58
N ASN A 104 18.55 24.18 -5.52
CA ASN A 104 19.75 24.48 -4.73
C ASN A 104 20.62 25.57 -5.38
N ALA A 105 20.67 25.65 -6.71
CA ALA A 105 21.38 26.71 -7.43
C ALA A 105 20.92 28.13 -7.06
N ILE A 106 19.69 28.28 -6.55
CA ILE A 106 19.11 29.56 -6.13
C ILE A 106 19.45 29.88 -4.67
N ARG A 107 19.41 28.88 -3.77
CA ARG A 107 19.78 29.04 -2.35
C ARG A 107 21.21 29.57 -2.19
N GLN A 108 22.14 29.11 -3.03
CA GLN A 108 23.54 29.56 -3.03
C GLN A 108 23.73 30.99 -3.55
N ARG A 109 22.77 31.55 -4.31
CA ARG A 109 22.90 32.88 -4.92
C ARG A 109 22.34 34.02 -4.05
N GLY A 110 21.67 33.72 -2.93
CA GLY A 110 21.21 34.74 -1.98
C GLY A 110 20.23 35.80 -2.53
N VAL A 111 19.64 35.57 -3.71
CA VAL A 111 18.72 36.52 -4.36
C VAL A 111 17.32 36.32 -3.78
N MET A 112 16.86 37.26 -2.95
CA MET A 112 15.54 37.24 -2.33
C MET A 112 14.45 38.05 -3.06
N ASP A 113 14.76 38.77 -4.14
CA ASP A 113 13.75 39.58 -4.84
C ASP A 113 13.68 39.29 -6.36
N ASP A 114 12.45 39.09 -6.83
CA ASP A 114 11.96 39.14 -8.22
C ASP A 114 12.57 38.22 -9.30
N TYR A 115 13.18 37.09 -8.94
CA TYR A 115 13.50 36.07 -9.95
C TYR A 115 12.23 35.29 -10.37
N ARG A 116 11.60 35.70 -11.48
CA ARG A 116 10.57 34.89 -12.16
C ARG A 116 11.20 33.60 -12.68
N ARG A 117 10.99 32.52 -11.93
CA ARG A 117 11.41 31.15 -12.23
C ARG A 117 10.91 30.72 -13.62
N ALA A 118 11.80 30.24 -14.48
CA ALA A 118 11.40 29.36 -15.58
C ALA A 118 10.85 28.05 -14.97
N ALA A 119 9.61 27.70 -15.27
CA ALA A 119 8.90 26.59 -14.61
C ALA A 119 9.59 25.22 -14.78
N SER A 120 10.46 25.08 -15.80
CA SER A 120 11.15 23.85 -16.16
C SER A 120 12.54 24.12 -16.75
N THR A 121 13.37 23.07 -16.83
CA THR A 121 14.62 23.04 -17.61
C THR A 121 14.44 22.09 -18.81
N PRO A 122 15.20 22.24 -19.91
CA PRO A 122 15.10 21.30 -21.04
C PRO A 122 15.24 19.84 -20.63
N ARG A 123 16.14 19.56 -19.68
CA ARG A 123 16.32 18.22 -19.10
C ARG A 123 15.08 17.75 -18.31
N MET A 124 14.42 18.63 -17.56
CA MET A 124 13.17 18.27 -16.88
C MET A 124 12.07 17.93 -17.90
N ASP A 125 11.98 18.69 -18.99
CA ASP A 125 10.99 18.45 -20.04
C ASP A 125 11.23 17.11 -20.76
N GLU A 126 12.49 16.79 -21.06
CA GLU A 126 12.89 15.49 -21.62
C GLU A 126 12.52 14.31 -20.70
N LEU A 127 12.85 14.41 -19.40
CA LEU A 127 12.54 13.36 -18.42
C LEU A 127 11.03 13.18 -18.23
N VAL A 128 10.26 14.28 -18.23
CA VAL A 128 8.78 14.21 -18.16
C VAL A 128 8.21 13.55 -19.42
N ALA A 129 8.74 13.88 -20.60
CA ALA A 129 8.30 13.26 -21.85
C ALA A 129 8.60 11.75 -21.88
N GLU A 130 9.79 11.35 -21.41
CA GLU A 130 10.16 9.93 -21.27
C GLU A 130 9.23 9.22 -20.27
N LEU A 131 8.97 9.82 -19.11
CA LEU A 131 8.07 9.24 -18.10
C LEU A 131 6.66 9.03 -18.67
N GLN A 132 6.12 10.02 -19.38
CA GLN A 132 4.82 9.89 -20.05
C GLN A 132 4.80 8.80 -21.12
N GLN A 133 5.91 8.58 -21.83
CA GLN A 133 6.03 7.49 -22.80
C GLN A 133 6.02 6.12 -22.10
N LEU A 134 6.80 5.97 -21.02
CA LEU A 134 6.84 4.75 -20.23
C LEU A 134 5.49 4.45 -19.59
N GLU A 135 4.79 5.46 -19.07
CA GLU A 135 3.42 5.31 -18.54
C GLU A 135 2.46 4.77 -19.59
N ARG A 136 2.53 5.26 -20.84
CA ARG A 136 1.70 4.74 -21.95
C ARG A 136 2.05 3.29 -22.28
N GLN A 137 3.34 2.92 -22.23
CA GLN A 137 3.78 1.54 -22.45
C GLN A 137 3.29 0.62 -21.32
N ALA A 138 3.43 1.02 -20.06
CA ALA A 138 2.97 0.24 -18.91
C ALA A 138 1.44 0.12 -18.85
N ALA A 139 0.70 1.13 -19.32
CA ALA A 139 -0.77 1.15 -19.29
C ALA A 139 -1.42 -0.03 -20.01
N VAL A 140 -0.76 -0.64 -21.01
CA VAL A 140 -1.30 -1.81 -21.73
C VAL A 140 -1.37 -3.07 -20.86
N TYR A 141 -0.55 -3.14 -19.80
CA TYR A 141 -0.53 -4.27 -18.87
C TYR A 141 -1.47 -4.06 -17.68
N ARG A 142 -1.92 -2.82 -17.44
CA ARG A 142 -2.67 -2.46 -16.25
C ARG A 142 -4.06 -3.10 -16.23
N GLU A 143 -4.37 -3.79 -15.14
CA GLU A 143 -5.73 -4.19 -14.82
C GLU A 143 -6.28 -3.39 -13.64
N SER A 144 -7.40 -2.69 -13.86
CA SER A 144 -8.03 -1.87 -12.83
C SER A 144 -8.97 -2.68 -11.95
N ALA A 145 -8.92 -2.41 -10.64
CA ALA A 145 -9.78 -2.98 -9.61
C ALA A 145 -9.72 -4.52 -9.53
N THR A 146 -8.60 -5.13 -9.92
CA THR A 146 -8.44 -6.59 -9.96
C THR A 146 -8.68 -7.23 -8.60
N MET A 147 -8.16 -6.68 -7.51
CA MET A 147 -8.37 -7.24 -6.16
C MET A 147 -9.87 -7.31 -5.81
N GLN A 148 -10.61 -6.21 -6.03
CA GLN A 148 -12.05 -6.17 -5.75
C GLN A 148 -12.82 -7.15 -6.65
N LYS A 149 -12.54 -7.17 -7.97
CA LYS A 149 -13.17 -8.10 -8.91
C LYS A 149 -12.90 -9.55 -8.54
N TRP A 150 -11.67 -9.85 -8.14
CA TRP A 150 -11.25 -11.19 -7.78
C TRP A 150 -12.00 -11.70 -6.55
N TYR A 151 -12.03 -10.91 -5.47
CA TYR A 151 -12.82 -11.27 -4.28
C TYR A 151 -14.32 -11.38 -4.57
N GLN A 152 -14.89 -10.44 -5.34
CA GLN A 152 -16.31 -10.46 -5.71
C GLN A 152 -16.69 -11.69 -6.56
N ALA A 153 -15.81 -12.11 -7.48
CA ALA A 153 -16.02 -13.31 -8.30
C ALA A 153 -16.18 -14.60 -7.47
N PHE A 154 -15.66 -14.60 -6.24
CA PHE A 154 -15.77 -15.71 -5.30
C PHE A 154 -16.71 -15.44 -4.12
N GLY A 155 -17.61 -14.45 -4.23
CA GLY A 155 -18.63 -14.16 -3.22
C GLY A 155 -18.13 -13.34 -2.02
N GLY A 156 -16.93 -12.76 -2.13
CA GLY A 156 -16.38 -11.81 -1.17
C GLY A 156 -17.12 -10.47 -1.21
N VAL A 157 -17.46 -9.94 -0.04
CA VAL A 157 -18.19 -8.67 0.11
C VAL A 157 -17.60 -7.84 1.25
N GLY A 158 -17.76 -6.52 1.16
CA GLY A 158 -17.30 -5.61 2.19
C GLY A 158 -15.79 -5.58 2.35
N LEU A 159 -15.05 -5.63 1.23
CA LEU A 159 -13.61 -5.37 1.23
C LEU A 159 -13.37 -3.90 1.58
N THR A 160 -12.81 -3.65 2.75
CA THR A 160 -12.53 -2.31 3.27
C THR A 160 -11.16 -2.26 3.95
N ALA A 161 -10.70 -1.04 4.21
CA ALA A 161 -9.59 -0.80 5.10
C ALA A 161 -9.85 0.42 5.99
N THR A 162 -9.04 0.55 7.03
CA THR A 162 -9.05 1.70 7.92
C THR A 162 -7.64 1.94 8.46
N THR A 163 -7.19 3.19 8.40
CA THR A 163 -5.95 3.66 8.99
C THR A 163 -6.29 4.58 10.15
N GLU A 164 -5.92 4.16 11.34
CA GLU A 164 -6.05 4.93 12.57
C GLU A 164 -4.69 5.46 13.03
N GLN A 165 -4.64 6.03 14.23
CA GLN A 165 -3.39 6.48 14.83
C GLN A 165 -2.42 5.31 15.06
N GLU A 166 -2.88 4.21 15.66
CA GLU A 166 -2.00 3.13 16.12
C GLU A 166 -2.02 1.90 15.22
N TYR A 167 -3.06 1.73 14.41
CA TYR A 167 -3.23 0.54 13.58
C TYR A 167 -3.76 0.86 12.19
N MET A 168 -3.54 -0.09 11.29
CA MET A 168 -4.17 -0.16 9.99
C MET A 168 -4.76 -1.56 9.86
N LYS A 169 -5.95 -1.64 9.28
CA LYS A 169 -6.72 -2.88 9.18
C LYS A 169 -7.27 -3.05 7.78
N PHE A 170 -7.24 -4.28 7.27
CA PHE A 170 -7.96 -4.71 6.09
C PHE A 170 -8.97 -5.77 6.49
N ASP A 171 -10.19 -5.67 5.96
CA ASP A 171 -11.24 -6.64 6.26
C ASP A 171 -12.15 -6.96 5.09
N ILE A 172 -12.65 -8.19 5.08
CA ILE A 172 -13.54 -8.73 4.07
C ILE A 172 -14.39 -9.86 4.64
N ASN A 173 -15.61 -10.01 4.14
CA ASN A 173 -16.45 -11.17 4.43
C ASN A 173 -16.42 -12.15 3.26
N LEU A 174 -16.08 -13.41 3.52
CA LEU A 174 -15.96 -14.48 2.51
C LEU A 174 -16.94 -15.62 2.80
N PRO A 175 -17.35 -16.41 1.80
CA PRO A 175 -17.92 -17.74 2.02
C PRO A 175 -16.93 -18.63 2.78
N VAL A 176 -17.43 -19.53 3.63
CA VAL A 176 -16.58 -20.40 4.46
C VAL A 176 -15.67 -21.30 3.62
N GLU A 177 -16.10 -21.68 2.42
CA GLU A 177 -15.33 -22.50 1.46
C GLU A 177 -14.24 -21.72 0.72
N ARG A 178 -14.09 -20.42 0.99
CA ARG A 178 -13.19 -19.49 0.28
C ARG A 178 -12.29 -18.67 1.20
N VAL A 179 -12.12 -19.08 2.46
CA VAL A 179 -11.23 -18.42 3.43
C VAL A 179 -9.79 -18.38 2.94
N ASP A 180 -9.36 -19.36 2.14
CA ASP A 180 -8.04 -19.42 1.51
C ASP A 180 -7.71 -18.17 0.68
N LEU A 181 -8.72 -17.53 0.08
CA LEU A 181 -8.51 -16.31 -0.70
C LEU A 181 -7.97 -15.16 0.13
N PHE A 182 -8.33 -15.06 1.41
CA PHE A 182 -7.83 -14.02 2.30
C PHE A 182 -6.31 -14.15 2.56
N LEU A 183 -5.79 -15.38 2.55
CA LEU A 183 -4.39 -15.68 2.86
C LEU A 183 -3.50 -15.75 1.62
N ARG A 184 -4.09 -15.58 0.43
CA ARG A 184 -3.39 -15.69 -0.86
C ARG A 184 -2.82 -14.36 -1.36
N VAL A 185 -3.38 -13.24 -0.92
CA VAL A 185 -3.12 -11.90 -1.46
C VAL A 185 -1.95 -11.23 -0.77
#